data_AF-A0A371BB36-F1
#
_entry.id   AF-A0A371BB36-F1
#
_cell.length_a   1.000
_cell.length_b   1.000
_cell.length_c   1.000
_cell.angle_alpha   90.00
_cell.angle_beta   90.00
_cell.angle_gamma   90.00
#
_symmetry.space_group_name_H-M   'P 1'
#
loop_
_entity.id
_entity.type
_entity.pdbx_description
1 polymer ?
#
loop_
_entity_poly.entity_id
_entity_poly.type
_entity_poly.pdbx_seq_one_letter_code
_entity_poly.pdbx_strand_id
1 'polypeptide(L)'
;MIVESLFGLSLVLSSPATINVSLNGRTDMAMAPAPLPDISMRQKESTLLPLVRRATQCIVRKVASDPRYDGNVGPATINDLIIDSIPACARPVRAMIDAHDRLYGSGSGEAFLLGPYLDVLPSAIGTQAKVRK
;
A
#
# COMPACT_ATOMS: atom_id res chain seq x y z
N MET A 1 20.10 61.82 -20.93
CA MET A 1 18.87 60.99 -20.89
C MET A 1 19.02 60.00 -19.76
N ILE A 2 18.29 60.24 -18.69
CA ILE A 2 18.18 59.39 -17.50
C ILE A 2 16.78 58.80 -17.59
N VAL A 3 16.63 57.49 -17.49
CA VAL A 3 15.33 56.88 -17.23
C VAL A 3 15.51 55.81 -16.17
N GLU A 4 15.21 56.21 -14.93
CA GLU A 4 14.98 55.31 -13.82
C GLU A 4 13.63 54.60 -14.00
N SER A 5 13.56 53.32 -13.65
CA SER A 5 12.30 52.58 -13.62
C SER A 5 12.04 52.13 -12.18
N LEU A 6 11.12 52.83 -11.51
CA LEU A 6 10.57 52.45 -10.22
C LEU A 6 9.56 51.30 -10.41
N PHE A 7 9.86 50.14 -9.84
CA PHE A 7 8.87 49.09 -9.60
C PHE A 7 8.20 49.36 -8.24
N GLY A 8 6.99 49.89 -8.29
CA GLY A 8 6.05 49.88 -7.16
C GLY A 8 5.07 48.74 -7.33
N LEU A 9 4.86 47.94 -6.27
CA LEU A 9 3.63 47.20 -5.99
C LEU A 9 3.71 46.63 -4.56
N SER A 10 3.21 47.41 -3.60
CA SER A 10 2.66 46.87 -2.36
C SER A 10 1.36 46.14 -2.64
N LEU A 11 1.03 45.10 -1.84
CA LEU A 11 -0.18 45.04 -1.02
C LEU A 11 -0.28 43.69 -0.25
N VAL A 12 -0.22 43.82 1.08
CA VAL A 12 -1.16 43.28 2.08
C VAL A 12 -1.20 41.77 2.34
N LEU A 13 -0.70 41.40 3.53
CA LEU A 13 -1.14 40.25 4.31
C LEU A 13 -2.58 40.47 4.81
N SER A 14 -3.48 39.52 4.56
CA SER A 14 -4.71 39.31 5.34
C SER A 14 -5.15 37.83 5.27
N SER A 15 -5.21 37.17 6.43
CA SER A 15 -5.82 35.85 6.67
C SER A 15 -7.38 35.94 6.65
N PRO A 16 -8.10 34.98 7.25
CA PRO A 16 -8.53 33.67 6.77
C PRO A 16 -9.97 33.72 6.20
N ALA A 17 -10.34 32.79 5.31
CA ALA A 17 -11.75 32.57 4.98
C ALA A 17 -12.42 31.73 6.08
N THR A 18 -13.13 32.40 6.98
CA THR A 18 -14.17 31.82 7.84
C THR A 18 -15.39 31.50 6.98
N ILE A 19 -15.77 30.22 6.89
CA ILE A 19 -17.08 29.84 6.35
C ILE A 19 -18.01 29.65 7.54
N ASN A 20 -18.89 30.62 7.74
CA ASN A 20 -19.97 30.58 8.73
C ASN A 20 -21.22 29.97 8.07
N VAL A 21 -21.45 28.67 8.29
CA VAL A 21 -22.75 28.05 7.97
C VAL A 21 -23.61 28.12 9.23
N SER A 22 -24.61 28.99 9.19
CA SER A 22 -25.72 28.99 10.15
C SER A 22 -26.96 28.47 9.42
N LEU A 23 -27.47 27.32 9.85
CA LEU A 23 -28.82 26.88 9.51
C LEU A 23 -29.44 26.21 10.75
N ASN A 24 -30.56 26.77 11.19
CA ASN A 24 -31.38 26.34 12.32
C ASN A 24 -31.77 24.85 12.26
N GLY A 25 -31.75 24.20 13.43
CA GLY A 25 -32.67 23.11 13.76
C GLY A 25 -32.05 21.71 13.82
N ARG A 26 -32.23 21.06 14.98
CA ARG A 26 -31.73 19.75 15.44
C ARG A 26 -30.25 19.71 15.81
N THR A 27 -30.01 19.76 17.12
CA THR A 27 -28.87 19.13 17.76
C THR A 27 -28.94 17.61 17.54
N ASP A 28 -28.61 17.16 16.33
CA ASP A 28 -28.02 15.83 16.17
C ASP A 28 -26.62 15.93 16.75
N MET A 29 -26.37 15.18 17.82
CA MET A 29 -25.04 15.04 18.40
C MET A 29 -24.12 14.55 17.28
N ALA A 30 -23.30 15.45 16.74
CA ALA A 30 -22.19 15.08 15.90
C ALA A 30 -21.25 14.26 16.79
N MET A 31 -21.44 12.94 16.78
CA MET A 31 -20.55 11.97 17.38
C MET A 31 -19.19 12.24 16.76
N ALA A 32 -18.30 12.89 17.52
CA ALA A 32 -16.90 12.92 17.17
C ALA A 32 -16.50 11.48 16.86
N PRO A 33 -15.85 11.20 15.71
CA PRO A 33 -15.42 9.85 15.41
C PRO A 33 -14.59 9.38 16.60
N ALA A 34 -15.09 8.35 17.28
CA ALA A 34 -14.39 7.78 18.42
C ALA A 34 -12.96 7.44 17.95
N PRO A 35 -11.93 7.75 18.76
CA PRO A 35 -10.58 7.31 18.46
C PRO A 35 -10.65 5.80 18.20
N LEU A 36 -10.22 5.39 17.01
CA LEU A 36 -10.10 3.98 16.70
C LEU A 36 -9.29 3.33 17.82
N PRO A 37 -9.72 2.17 18.36
CA PRO A 37 -8.97 1.52 19.42
C PRO A 37 -7.53 1.33 18.97
N ASP A 38 -6.58 1.70 19.84
CA ASP A 38 -5.15 1.50 19.57
C ASP A 38 -4.87 0.00 19.57
N ILE A 39 -4.98 -0.61 18.39
CA ILE A 39 -4.76 -2.04 18.21
C ILE A 39 -3.25 -2.33 18.35
N SER A 40 -2.92 -3.27 19.23
CA SER A 40 -1.53 -3.66 19.44
C SER A 40 -0.89 -4.17 18.13
N MET A 41 0.44 -4.04 18.02
CA MET A 41 1.19 -4.56 16.87
C MET A 41 0.92 -6.05 16.62
N ARG A 42 0.82 -6.87 17.68
CA ARG A 42 0.47 -8.30 17.53
C ARG A 42 -0.90 -8.52 16.88
N GLN A 43 -1.88 -7.68 17.21
CA GLN A 43 -3.22 -7.75 16.62
C GLN A 43 -3.19 -7.41 15.12
N LYS A 44 -2.39 -6.40 14.74
CA LYS A 44 -2.19 -6.03 13.33
C LYS A 44 -1.57 -7.19 12.56
N GLU A 45 -0.50 -7.77 13.11
CA GLU A 45 0.19 -8.92 12.51
C GLU A 45 -0.72 -10.13 12.36
N SER A 46 -1.48 -10.50 13.40
CA SER A 46 -2.41 -11.65 13.34
C SER A 46 -3.50 -11.47 12.29
N THR A 47 -3.90 -10.22 12.02
CA THR A 47 -4.89 -9.88 11.00
C THR A 47 -4.28 -9.93 9.59
N LEU A 48 -3.06 -9.41 9.44
CA LEU A 48 -2.40 -9.27 8.15
C LEU A 48 -1.78 -10.58 7.64
N LEU A 49 -1.17 -11.37 8.51
CA LEU A 49 -0.38 -12.55 8.13
C LEU A 49 -1.14 -13.59 7.29
N PRO A 50 -2.42 -13.92 7.56
CA PRO A 50 -3.19 -14.83 6.71
C PRO A 50 -3.45 -14.29 5.28
N LEU A 51 -3.45 -12.97 5.09
CA LEU A 51 -3.63 -12.34 3.77
C LEU A 51 -2.31 -12.37 3.00
N VAL A 52 -1.20 -12.05 3.66
CA VAL A 52 0.16 -12.20 3.12
C VAL A 52 0.37 -13.63 2.62
N ARG A 53 0.10 -14.63 3.46
CA ARG A 53 0.22 -16.05 3.09
C ARG A 53 -0.62 -16.42 1.86
N ARG A 54 -1.86 -15.93 1.77
CA ARG A 54 -2.75 -16.20 0.64
C ARG A 54 -2.22 -15.58 -0.66
N ALA A 55 -1.73 -14.35 -0.60
CA ALA A 55 -1.11 -13.69 -1.74
C ALA A 55 0.17 -14.43 -2.17
N THR A 56 1.06 -14.75 -1.23
CA THR A 56 2.31 -15.48 -1.50
C THR A 56 2.04 -16.84 -2.13
N GLN A 57 1.10 -17.61 -1.59
CA GLN A 57 0.75 -18.91 -2.14
C GLN A 57 0.16 -18.83 -3.55
N CYS A 58 -0.63 -17.79 -3.87
CA CYS A 58 -1.10 -17.58 -5.24
C CYS A 58 0.08 -17.37 -6.19
N ILE A 59 0.99 -16.45 -5.85
CA ILE A 59 2.15 -16.09 -6.66
C ILE A 59 3.06 -17.30 -6.86
N VAL A 60 3.42 -17.99 -5.77
CA VAL A 60 4.25 -19.21 -5.82
C VAL A 60 3.65 -20.25 -6.76
N ARG A 61 2.33 -20.50 -6.67
CA ARG A 61 1.67 -21.47 -7.56
C ARG A 61 1.69 -21.03 -9.02
N LYS A 62 1.54 -19.73 -9.29
CA LYS A 62 1.60 -19.18 -10.65
C LYS A 62 2.99 -19.28 -11.25
N VAL A 63 4.01 -18.87 -10.50
CA VAL A 63 5.42 -19.05 -10.89
C VAL A 63 5.73 -20.52 -11.15
N ALA A 64 5.36 -21.42 -10.24
CA ALA A 64 5.61 -22.85 -10.39
C ALA A 64 4.82 -23.53 -11.52
N SER A 65 3.79 -22.87 -12.06
CA SER A 65 3.02 -23.34 -13.22
C SER A 65 3.48 -22.71 -14.55
N ASP A 66 4.38 -21.74 -14.49
CA ASP A 66 4.91 -21.08 -15.69
C ASP A 66 5.91 -22.02 -16.39
N PRO A 67 5.79 -22.27 -17.71
CA PRO A 67 6.71 -23.14 -18.44
C PRO A 67 8.18 -22.70 -18.41
N ARG A 68 8.45 -21.40 -18.15
CA ARG A 68 9.81 -20.88 -17.99
C ARG A 68 10.44 -21.29 -16.66
N TYR A 69 9.66 -21.78 -15.70
CA TYR A 69 10.13 -22.21 -14.39
C TYR A 69 10.52 -23.70 -14.40
N ASP A 70 11.82 -23.99 -14.36
CA ASP A 70 12.38 -25.34 -14.31
C ASP A 70 12.87 -25.76 -12.90
N GLY A 71 12.62 -24.91 -11.89
CA GLY A 71 13.10 -25.11 -10.52
C GLY A 71 14.60 -24.86 -10.31
N ASN A 72 15.33 -24.36 -11.32
CA ASN A 72 16.73 -23.92 -11.24
C ASN A 72 16.99 -22.63 -12.05
N VAL A 73 15.95 -21.81 -12.24
CA VAL A 73 16.05 -20.50 -12.88
C VAL A 73 16.86 -19.50 -12.04
N GLY A 74 17.59 -18.61 -12.71
CA GLY A 74 18.35 -17.55 -12.07
C GLY A 74 17.48 -16.46 -11.42
N PRO A 75 18.05 -15.60 -10.55
CA PRO A 75 17.30 -14.59 -9.80
C PRO A 75 16.51 -13.60 -10.66
N ALA A 76 17.07 -13.16 -11.80
CA ALA A 76 16.39 -12.24 -12.72
C ALA A 76 15.11 -12.86 -13.29
N THR A 77 15.20 -14.10 -13.79
CA THR A 77 14.04 -14.83 -14.33
C THR A 77 12.99 -15.08 -13.25
N ILE A 78 13.39 -15.38 -12.00
CA ILE A 78 12.43 -15.51 -10.89
C ILE A 78 11.67 -14.20 -10.66
N ASN A 79 12.38 -13.06 -10.67
CA ASN A 79 11.75 -11.76 -10.47
C ASN A 79 10.75 -11.42 -11.59
N ASP A 80 11.11 -11.69 -12.84
CA ASP A 80 10.19 -11.51 -13.98
C ASP A 80 8.94 -12.37 -13.83
N LEU A 81 9.11 -13.64 -13.45
CA LEU A 81 8.00 -14.56 -13.20
C LEU A 81 7.08 -14.11 -12.06
N ILE A 82 7.65 -13.53 -11.00
CA ILE A 82 6.87 -12.94 -9.89
C ILE A 82 6.01 -11.79 -10.42
N ILE A 83 6.63 -10.85 -11.14
CA ILE A 83 5.94 -9.66 -11.69
C ILE A 83 4.80 -10.10 -12.62
N ASP A 84 5.07 -11.03 -13.54
CA ASP A 84 4.07 -11.58 -14.47
C ASP A 84 2.93 -12.33 -13.76
N SER A 85 3.20 -12.89 -12.57
CA SER A 85 2.19 -13.63 -11.78
C SER A 85 1.24 -12.72 -11.00
N ILE A 86 1.64 -11.47 -10.69
CA ILE A 86 0.85 -10.56 -9.84
C ILE A 86 -0.53 -10.25 -10.43
N PRO A 87 -0.70 -9.93 -11.74
CA PRO A 87 -2.02 -9.70 -12.32
C PRO A 87 -2.99 -10.87 -12.13
N ALA A 88 -2.51 -12.10 -12.29
CA ALA A 88 -3.32 -13.30 -12.07
C ALA A 88 -3.65 -13.54 -10.58
N CYS A 89 -2.90 -12.90 -9.67
CA CYS A 89 -3.08 -12.93 -8.22
C CYS A 89 -3.60 -11.59 -7.66
N ALA A 90 -4.17 -10.73 -8.50
CA ALA A 90 -4.56 -9.38 -8.10
C ALA A 90 -5.56 -9.36 -6.94
N ARG A 91 -6.51 -10.31 -6.89
CA ARG A 91 -7.51 -10.37 -5.82
C ARG A 91 -6.89 -10.57 -4.42
N PRO A 92 -6.09 -11.62 -4.15
CA PRO A 92 -5.45 -11.78 -2.85
C PRO A 92 -4.39 -10.69 -2.55
N VAL A 93 -3.70 -10.18 -3.58
CA VAL A 93 -2.74 -9.07 -3.41
C VAL A 93 -3.45 -7.78 -2.97
N ARG A 94 -4.54 -7.40 -3.63
CA ARG A 94 -5.34 -6.23 -3.23
C ARG A 94 -5.90 -6.37 -1.81
N ALA A 95 -6.43 -7.54 -1.45
CA ALA A 95 -6.93 -7.76 -0.09
C ALA A 95 -5.85 -7.58 0.98
N MET A 96 -4.60 -7.93 0.67
CA MET A 96 -3.44 -7.69 1.55
C MET A 96 -3.10 -6.20 1.63
N ILE A 97 -3.06 -5.48 0.50
CA ILE A 97 -2.84 -4.02 0.45
C ILE A 97 -3.91 -3.29 1.26
N ASP A 98 -5.19 -3.56 0.99
CA ASP A 98 -6.31 -2.90 1.66
C ASP A 98 -6.29 -3.14 3.17
N ALA A 99 -5.90 -4.34 3.61
CA ALA A 99 -5.76 -4.65 5.02
C ALA A 99 -4.57 -3.91 5.65
N HIS A 100 -3.45 -3.82 4.94
CA HIS A 100 -2.29 -3.07 5.41
C HIS A 100 -2.63 -1.58 5.55
N ASP A 101 -3.32 -0.99 4.57
CA ASP A 101 -3.76 0.41 4.64
C ASP A 101 -4.68 0.68 5.83
N ARG A 102 -5.63 -0.23 6.12
CA ARG A 102 -6.51 -0.10 7.29
C ARG A 102 -5.76 -0.20 8.62
N LEU A 103 -4.67 -0.97 8.69
CA LEU A 103 -3.93 -1.23 9.93
C LEU A 103 -2.78 -0.24 10.18
N TYR A 104 -2.17 0.29 9.12
CA TYR A 104 -0.93 1.08 9.18
C TYR A 104 -1.06 2.46 8.53
N GLY A 105 -2.20 2.77 7.90
CA GLY A 105 -2.48 4.06 7.27
C GLY A 105 -2.46 4.00 5.74
N SER A 106 -3.15 4.95 5.11
CA SER A 106 -3.28 5.02 3.65
C SER A 106 -1.92 5.04 2.93
N GLY A 107 -1.78 4.24 1.88
CA GLY A 107 -0.56 4.13 1.07
C GLY A 107 0.50 3.20 1.65
N SER A 108 0.32 2.72 2.89
CA SER A 108 1.25 1.77 3.51
C SER A 108 1.21 0.40 2.85
N GLY A 109 0.08 -0.02 2.31
CA GLY A 109 -0.09 -1.32 1.65
C GLY A 109 0.62 -1.41 0.30
N GLU A 110 0.59 -0.33 -0.49
CA GLU A 110 1.37 -0.27 -1.73
C GLU A 110 2.87 -0.21 -1.44
N ALA A 111 3.30 0.58 -0.44
CA ALA A 111 4.69 0.60 0.01
C ALA A 111 5.15 -0.78 0.53
N PHE A 112 4.28 -1.49 1.25
CA PHE A 112 4.53 -2.85 1.71
C PHE A 112 4.68 -3.83 0.54
N LEU A 113 3.79 -3.75 -0.46
CA LEU A 113 3.88 -4.54 -1.68
C LEU A 113 5.22 -4.28 -2.40
N LEU A 114 5.54 -3.01 -2.68
CA LEU A 114 6.68 -2.63 -3.51
C LEU A 114 8.05 -2.79 -2.81
N GLY A 115 8.08 -2.90 -1.48
CA GLY A 115 9.29 -3.14 -0.71
C GLY A 115 9.31 -4.54 -0.10
N PRO A 116 9.08 -4.66 1.22
CA PRO A 116 9.40 -5.87 1.99
C PRO A 116 8.69 -7.12 1.50
N TYR A 117 7.50 -7.00 0.92
CA TYR A 117 6.80 -8.16 0.38
C TYR A 117 7.47 -8.73 -0.87
N LEU A 118 7.83 -7.89 -1.85
CA LEU A 118 8.54 -8.33 -3.05
C LEU A 118 9.96 -8.82 -2.74
N ASP A 119 10.65 -8.18 -1.78
CA ASP A 119 12.02 -8.55 -1.40
C ASP A 119 12.16 -10.00 -0.90
N VAL A 120 11.13 -10.53 -0.22
CA VAL A 120 11.17 -11.87 0.38
C VAL A 120 10.54 -12.96 -0.50
N LEU A 121 9.79 -12.59 -1.54
CA LEU A 121 9.11 -13.56 -2.41
C LEU A 121 10.07 -14.52 -3.14
N PRO A 122 11.22 -14.10 -3.67
CA PRO A 122 12.17 -15.02 -4.31
C PRO A 122 12.59 -16.16 -3.38
N SER A 123 12.83 -15.88 -2.10
CA SER A 123 13.17 -16.90 -1.10
C SER A 123 12.02 -17.86 -0.79
N ALA A 124 10.78 -17.35 -0.78
CA ALA A 124 9.59 -18.18 -0.60
C ALA A 124 9.40 -19.17 -1.76
N ILE A 125 9.68 -18.74 -3.00
CA ILE A 125 9.64 -19.59 -4.19
C ILE A 125 10.74 -20.65 -4.16
N GLY A 126 11.98 -20.25 -3.84
CA GLY A 126 13.11 -21.18 -3.74
C GLY A 126 12.89 -22.29 -2.70
N THR A 127 12.25 -21.96 -1.56
CA THR A 127 11.89 -22.96 -0.54
C THR A 127 10.84 -23.95 -1.06
N GLN A 128 9.85 -23.49 -1.80
CA GLN A 128 8.78 -24.33 -2.35
C GLN A 128 9.28 -25.27 -3.45
N ALA A 129 10.27 -24.84 -4.23
CA ALA A 129 10.96 -25.67 -5.22
C ALA A 129 11.66 -26.87 -4.57
N LYS A 130 12.32 -26.63 -3.42
CA LYS A 130 13.04 -27.66 -2.67
C LYS A 130 12.11 -28.70 -2.05
N VAL A 131 10.90 -28.32 -1.65
CA VAL A 131 9.91 -29.25 -1.07
C VAL A 131 9.29 -30.18 -2.13
N ARG A 132 9.31 -29.78 -3.41
CA ARG A 132 8.72 -30.54 -4.52
C ARG A 132 9.70 -31.45 -5.28
N LYS A 133 11.00 -31.36 -5.01
CA LYS A 133 12.04 -32.26 -5.52
C LYS A 133 12.20 -33.44 -4.57
#